data_AF-W1WXF5-F1
#
_entry.id   AF-W1WXF5-F1
#
_cell.length_a   1.000
_cell.length_b   1.000
_cell.length_c   1.000
_cell.angle_alpha   90.00
_cell.angle_beta   90.00
_cell.angle_gamma   90.00
#
_symmetry.space_group_name_H-M   'P 1'
#
loop_
_entity.id
_entity.type
_entity.pdbx_description
1 polymer ?
#
loop_
_entity_poly.entity_id
_entity_poly.type
_entity_poly.pdbx_seq_one_letter_code
_entity_poly.pdbx_strand_id
1 'polypeptide(L)'
;VVAKNGNLLLNIGPKADGTIPEQDQDILTEIGDWLAVNGEAIYQSRPWRVSSDGPTEAQEGSFSDGKAPLYTNQDFRYTTREGLLYAIQLEPSGRTEELTLPSLAYDLKQPRI
;
A
#
# COMPACT_ATOMS: atom_id res chain seq x y z
N VAL A 1 1.29 0.24 -5.08
CA VAL A 1 0.69 -0.28 -6.34
C VAL A 1 -0.78 0.14 -6.46
N VAL A 2 -1.69 -0.37 -5.62
CA VAL A 2 -3.15 -0.08 -5.70
C VAL A 2 -3.49 1.41 -5.66
N ALA A 3 -2.92 2.17 -4.71
CA ALA A 3 -3.12 3.62 -4.61
C ALA A 3 -2.66 4.42 -5.85
N LYS A 4 -1.80 3.84 -6.70
CA LYS A 4 -1.34 4.40 -7.98
C LYS A 4 -2.09 3.81 -9.19
N ASN A 5 -3.30 3.28 -8.99
CA ASN A 5 -4.15 2.70 -10.04
C ASN A 5 -3.61 1.41 -10.69
N GLY A 6 -2.84 0.62 -9.96
CA GLY A 6 -2.26 -0.63 -10.47
C GLY A 6 -2.74 -1.88 -9.73
N ASN A 7 -2.57 -3.04 -10.36
CA ASN A 7 -2.71 -4.35 -9.72
C ASN A 7 -1.32 -4.96 -9.47
N LEU A 8 -1.17 -5.67 -8.35
CA LEU A 8 0.03 -6.45 -8.07
C LEU A 8 -0.18 -7.89 -8.53
N LEU A 9 0.66 -8.36 -9.44
CA LEU A 9 0.78 -9.78 -9.79
C LEU A 9 2.05 -10.32 -9.14
N LEU A 10 1.90 -11.10 -8.08
CA LEU A 10 3.02 -11.72 -7.37
C LEU A 10 3.33 -13.08 -8.00
N ASN A 11 4.58 -13.27 -8.41
CA ASN A 11 5.06 -14.55 -8.94
C ASN A 11 5.66 -15.39 -7.80
N ILE A 12 5.47 -16.71 -7.86
CA ILE A 12 6.13 -17.68 -6.98
C ILE A 12 6.88 -18.70 -7.82
N GLY A 13 7.99 -19.22 -7.28
CA GLY A 13 8.82 -20.22 -7.95
C GLY A 13 8.70 -21.57 -7.26
N PRO A 14 7.84 -22.49 -7.74
CA PRO A 14 7.81 -23.85 -7.21
C PRO A 14 9.20 -24.51 -7.31
N LYS A 15 9.49 -25.38 -6.35
CA LYS A 15 10.67 -26.25 -6.38
C LYS A 15 10.58 -27.21 -7.57
N ALA A 16 11.70 -27.87 -7.87
CA ALA A 16 11.78 -28.85 -8.96
C ALA A 16 10.78 -30.02 -8.81
N ASP A 17 10.35 -30.32 -7.58
CA ASP A 17 9.33 -31.33 -7.28
C ASP A 17 7.88 -30.81 -7.36
N GLY A 18 7.70 -29.55 -7.73
CA GLY A 18 6.40 -28.87 -7.85
C GLY A 18 5.85 -28.32 -6.54
N THR A 19 6.52 -28.50 -5.40
CA THR A 19 6.08 -27.93 -4.12
C THR A 19 6.45 -26.45 -4.01
N ILE A 20 5.65 -25.67 -3.28
CA ILE A 20 5.97 -24.26 -2.98
C ILE A 20 6.98 -24.23 -1.82
N PRO A 21 8.07 -23.45 -1.88
CA PRO A 21 8.96 -23.21 -0.74
C PRO A 21 8.20 -22.77 0.52
N GLU A 22 8.63 -23.23 1.69
CA GLU A 22 7.98 -22.90 2.96
C GLU A 22 8.01 -21.39 3.21
N GLN A 23 9.13 -20.74 2.90
CA GLN A 23 9.25 -19.28 3.02
C GLN A 23 8.22 -18.52 2.15
N ASP A 24 7.97 -18.99 0.93
CA ASP A 24 6.97 -18.38 0.05
C ASP A 24 5.55 -18.59 0.60
N GLN A 25 5.28 -19.75 1.19
CA GLN A 25 4.00 -20.02 1.85
C GLN A 25 3.78 -19.12 3.06
N ASP A 26 4.80 -18.92 3.89
CA ASP A 26 4.75 -18.05 5.06
C ASP A 26 4.44 -16.61 4.64
N ILE A 27 5.18 -16.07 3.65
CA ILE A 27 4.95 -14.73 3.11
C ILE A 27 3.53 -14.58 2.54
N LEU A 28 3.07 -15.56 1.76
CA LEU A 28 1.71 -15.53 1.18
C LEU A 28 0.63 -15.57 2.28
N THR A 29 0.87 -16.33 3.35
CA THR A 29 -0.05 -16.43 4.49
C THR A 29 -0.11 -15.11 5.25
N GLU A 30 1.03 -14.49 5.55
CA GLU A 30 1.09 -13.18 6.20
C GLU A 30 0.38 -12.08 5.37
N ILE A 31 0.57 -12.10 4.05
CA ILE A 31 -0.15 -11.21 3.13
C ILE A 31 -1.66 -11.48 3.21
N GLY A 32 -2.06 -12.76 3.21
CA GLY A 32 -3.45 -13.18 3.32
C GLY A 32 -4.11 -12.70 4.61
N ASP A 33 -3.43 -12.88 5.75
CA ASP A 33 -3.92 -12.45 7.07
C ASP A 33 -4.09 -10.93 7.14
N TRP A 34 -3.13 -10.17 6.59
CA TRP A 34 -3.25 -8.72 6.52
C TRP A 34 -4.44 -8.28 5.63
N LEU A 35 -4.65 -8.94 4.50
CA LEU A 35 -5.77 -8.68 3.59
C LEU A 35 -7.12 -9.11 4.17
N ALA A 36 -7.16 -10.12 5.04
CA ALA A 36 -8.40 -10.53 5.70
C ALA A 36 -8.97 -9.40 6.59
N VAL A 37 -8.10 -8.62 7.22
CA VAL A 37 -8.48 -7.48 8.07
C VAL A 37 -8.65 -6.19 7.26
N ASN A 38 -7.72 -5.92 6.34
CA ASN A 38 -7.63 -4.62 5.64
C ASN A 38 -8.19 -4.64 4.21
N GLY A 39 -8.74 -5.77 3.76
CA GLY A 39 -9.12 -6.01 2.37
C GLY A 39 -10.20 -5.06 1.85
N GLU A 40 -11.03 -4.48 2.72
CA GLU A 40 -12.02 -3.46 2.33
C GLU A 40 -11.35 -2.23 1.70
N ALA A 41 -10.19 -1.81 2.23
CA ALA A 41 -9.41 -0.68 1.73
C ALA A 41 -8.66 -1.01 0.42
N ILE A 42 -8.63 -2.28 0.00
CA ILE A 42 -7.85 -2.75 -1.16
C ILE A 42 -8.78 -3.22 -2.27
N TYR A 43 -9.59 -4.24 -2.02
CA TYR A 43 -10.47 -4.84 -3.01
C TYR A 43 -11.61 -3.89 -3.39
N GLN A 44 -11.89 -3.82 -4.70
CA GLN A 44 -12.92 -2.94 -5.28
C GLN A 44 -12.70 -1.44 -5.01
N SER A 45 -11.51 -1.08 -4.52
CA SER A 45 -11.17 0.32 -4.30
C SER A 45 -10.78 1.02 -5.61
N ARG A 46 -10.72 2.35 -5.54
CA ARG A 46 -10.25 3.25 -6.59
C ARG A 46 -9.21 4.20 -6.00
N PRO A 47 -8.22 4.64 -6.80
CA PRO A 47 -7.28 5.67 -6.36
C PRO A 47 -8.00 6.92 -5.91
N TRP A 48 -7.47 7.57 -4.89
CA TRP A 48 -7.87 8.93 -4.56
C TRP A 48 -7.13 9.95 -5.46
N ARG A 49 -7.55 11.22 -5.40
CA ARG A 49 -6.93 12.32 -6.17
C ARG A 49 -5.42 12.48 -5.90
N VAL A 50 -4.97 12.13 -4.69
CA VAL A 50 -3.56 12.02 -4.33
C VAL A 50 -3.32 10.59 -3.84
N SER A 51 -2.25 9.93 -4.31
CA SER A 51 -2.00 8.52 -3.99
C SER A 51 -1.33 8.31 -2.63
N SER A 52 -0.64 9.33 -2.10
CA SER A 52 0.25 9.17 -0.96
C SER A 52 0.64 10.48 -0.28
N ASP A 53 0.92 10.41 1.02
CA ASP A 53 1.73 11.38 1.78
C ASP A 53 3.00 10.69 2.30
N GLY A 54 3.96 11.49 2.74
CA GLY A 54 5.18 11.04 3.42
C GLY A 54 6.47 11.36 2.68
N PRO A 55 7.62 11.29 3.37
CA PRO A 55 8.93 11.64 2.82
C PRO A 55 9.54 10.53 1.95
N THR A 56 9.01 9.31 2.01
CA THR A 56 9.63 8.16 1.36
C THR A 56 9.17 8.04 -0.09
N GLU A 57 10.07 8.38 -1.01
CA GLU A 57 9.85 8.17 -2.44
C GLU A 57 9.95 6.68 -2.78
N ALA A 58 8.97 6.17 -3.53
CA ALA A 58 9.06 4.83 -4.09
C ALA A 58 10.10 4.84 -5.21
N GLN A 59 11.06 3.90 -5.18
CA GLN A 59 11.99 3.72 -6.29
C GLN A 59 11.22 3.36 -7.56
N GLU A 60 11.32 4.20 -8.59
CA GLU A 60 10.79 3.94 -9.93
C GLU A 60 11.94 3.45 -10.83
N GLY A 61 11.80 2.29 -11.46
CA GLY A 61 12.81 1.73 -12.36
C GLY A 61 12.96 0.21 -12.28
N SER A 62 14.10 -0.30 -12.76
CA SER A 62 14.42 -1.73 -12.70
C SER A 62 14.46 -2.20 -11.25
N PHE A 63 13.62 -3.18 -10.92
CA PHE A 63 13.70 -3.96 -9.69
C PHE A 63 14.97 -4.83 -9.72
N SER A 64 16.15 -4.20 -9.64
CA SER A 64 17.35 -4.89 -9.15
C SER A 64 17.16 -5.16 -7.66
N ASP A 65 17.99 -6.02 -7.05
CA ASP A 65 18.08 -6.29 -5.60
C ASP A 65 18.45 -5.02 -4.79
N GLY A 66 17.71 -3.94 -4.98
CA GLY A 66 17.80 -2.71 -4.23
C GLY A 66 17.23 -2.93 -2.83
N LYS A 67 17.82 -2.24 -1.84
CA LYS A 67 17.26 -2.22 -0.49
C LYS A 67 15.81 -1.75 -0.56
N ALA A 68 14.91 -2.52 0.06
CA ALA A 68 13.55 -2.08 0.27
C ALA A 68 13.55 -0.69 0.96
N PRO A 69 12.72 0.26 0.51
CA PRO A 69 12.63 1.56 1.14
C PRO A 69 12.20 1.41 2.60
N LEU A 70 12.86 2.13 3.50
CA LEU A 70 12.45 2.22 4.90
C LEU A 70 11.35 3.26 5.03
N TYR A 71 10.12 2.81 5.24
CA TYR A 71 8.99 3.71 5.47
C TYR A 71 9.03 4.30 6.88
N THR A 72 8.39 5.45 7.01
CA THR A 72 8.23 6.21 8.25
C THR A 72 6.76 6.24 8.65
N ASN A 73 6.48 6.60 9.90
CA ASN A 73 5.12 6.81 10.37
C ASN A 73 4.37 7.97 9.68
N GLN A 74 5.03 8.71 8.79
CA GLN A 74 4.43 9.77 7.96
C GLN A 74 4.06 9.26 6.56
N ASP A 75 4.40 8.02 6.20
CA ASP A 75 4.11 7.45 4.89
C ASP A 75 2.72 6.84 4.85
N PHE A 76 1.84 7.45 4.05
CA PHE A 76 0.45 7.02 3.86
C PHE A 76 0.17 6.68 2.40
N ARG A 77 -0.76 5.75 2.19
CA ARG A 77 -1.33 5.44 0.87
C ARG A 77 -2.84 5.57 0.92
N TYR A 78 -3.40 6.12 -0.16
CA TYR A 78 -4.83 6.45 -0.22
C TYR A 78 -5.57 5.64 -1.25
N THR A 79 -6.72 5.12 -0.84
CA THR A 79 -7.72 4.47 -1.71
C THR A 79 -9.11 4.95 -1.32
N THR A 80 -10.07 4.77 -2.22
CA THR A 80 -11.47 5.11 -1.99
C THR A 80 -12.37 3.94 -2.33
N ARG A 81 -13.43 3.75 -1.56
CA ARG A 81 -14.47 2.78 -1.86
C ARG A 81 -15.79 3.26 -1.27
N GLU A 82 -16.85 3.21 -2.07
CA GLU A 82 -18.23 3.50 -1.61
C GLU A 82 -18.37 4.84 -0.85
N GLY A 83 -17.64 5.87 -1.30
CA GLY A 83 -17.65 7.21 -0.69
C GLY A 83 -16.76 7.36 0.54
N LEU A 84 -16.10 6.29 1.00
CA LEU A 84 -15.11 6.31 2.07
C LEU A 84 -13.70 6.54 1.50
N LEU A 85 -12.91 7.35 2.20
CA LEU A 85 -11.47 7.51 1.98
C LEU A 85 -10.73 6.65 3.01
N TYR A 86 -9.85 5.79 2.52
CA TYR A 86 -8.97 4.97 3.34
C TYR A 86 -7.57 5.56 3.33
N ALA A 87 -6.97 5.69 4.51
CA ALA A 87 -5.58 6.08 4.71
C ALA A 87 -4.82 4.91 5.34
N ILE A 88 -3.90 4.31 4.59
CA ILE A 88 -3.10 3.16 5.02
C ILE A 88 -1.72 3.66 5.42
N GLN A 89 -1.39 3.61 6.71
CA GLN A 89 -0.06 3.93 7.24
C GLN A 89 0.90 2.77 6.97
N LEU A 90 2.07 3.06 6.40
CA LEU A 90 3.03 2.02 6.03
C LEU A 90 3.94 1.57 7.17
N GLU A 91 4.09 2.41 8.20
CA GLU A 91 4.87 2.10 9.40
C GLU A 91 4.13 2.57 10.67
N PRO A 92 3.31 1.71 11.29
CA PRO A 92 2.49 2.07 12.44
C PRO A 92 3.19 1.88 13.80
N SER A 93 4.45 1.45 13.87
CA SER A 93 5.11 1.10 15.15
C SER A 93 5.44 2.29 16.07
N GLY A 94 5.05 3.51 15.70
CA GLY A 94 5.16 4.71 16.54
C GLY A 94 3.84 5.10 17.18
N ARG A 95 3.85 5.43 18.48
CA ARG A 95 2.73 6.15 19.09
C ARG A 95 2.71 7.57 18.53
N THR A 96 1.68 7.86 17.75
CA THR A 96 1.45 9.20 17.22
C THR A 96 0.21 9.79 17.89
N GLU A 97 0.38 10.86 18.66
CA GLU A 97 -0.74 11.54 19.33
C GLU A 97 -1.52 12.45 18.37
N GLU A 98 -0.85 12.93 17.31
CA GLU A 98 -1.44 13.77 16.27
C GLU A 98 -0.94 13.33 14.88
N LEU A 99 -1.88 13.00 13.99
CA LEU A 99 -1.58 12.62 12.61
C LEU A 99 -1.98 13.74 11.65
N THR A 100 -0.99 14.31 10.99
CA THR A 100 -1.19 15.29 9.92
C THR A 100 -1.15 14.59 8.57
N LEU A 101 -2.23 14.72 7.80
CA LEU A 101 -2.32 14.21 6.43
C LEU A 101 -2.48 15.39 5.46
N PRO A 102 -1.37 15.99 4.98
CA PRO A 102 -1.39 17.21 4.18
C PRO A 102 -2.30 17.11 2.95
N SER A 103 -2.37 15.93 2.32
CA SER A 103 -3.20 15.73 1.13
C SER A 103 -4.70 15.93 1.40
N LEU A 104 -5.17 15.74 2.64
CA LEU A 104 -6.57 15.98 3.02
C LEU A 104 -6.90 17.47 3.11
N ALA A 105 -5.90 18.32 3.38
CA ALA A 105 -6.08 19.77 3.42
C ALA A 105 -6.23 20.40 2.02
N TYR A 106 -6.03 19.63 0.93
CA TYR A 106 -6.16 20.16 -0.43
C TYR A 106 -7.58 20.67 -0.71
N ASP A 107 -7.64 21.97 -1.02
CA ASP A 107 -8.80 22.85 -1.09
C ASP A 107 -10.02 22.24 -1.83
N LEU A 108 -11.21 22.45 -1.26
CA LEU A 108 -12.53 22.07 -1.80
C LEU A 108 -12.92 22.89 -3.05
N LYS A 109 -12.01 23.72 -3.57
CA LYS A 109 -12.28 24.72 -4.62
C LYS A 109 -11.84 24.33 -6.03
N GLN A 110 -11.22 23.18 -6.24
CA GLN A 110 -10.94 22.74 -7.62
C GLN A 110 -12.16 22.01 -8.23
N PRO A 111 -12.59 22.40 -9.44
CA PRO A 111 -13.77 21.81 -10.06
C PRO A 111 -13.56 20.33 -10.31
N ARG A 112 -14.60 19.52 -10.03
CA ARG A 112 -14.65 18.13 -10.45
C ARG A 112 -14.60 18.10 -11.99
N ILE A 113 -13.61 17.42 -12.55
CA ILE A 113 -13.56 17.11 -13.99
C ILE A 113 -14.68 16.11 -14.30
#